data_AF-A0AAN8IUB8-F1
#
_entry.id   AF-A0AAN8IUB8-F1
#
_cell.length_a   1.000
_cell.length_b   1.000
_cell.length_c   1.000
_cell.angle_alpha   90.00
_cell.angle_beta   90.00
_cell.angle_gamma   90.00
#
_symmetry.space_group_name_H-M   'P 1'
#
loop_
_entity.id
_entity.type
_entity.pdbx_description
1 polymer ?
#
loop_
_entity_poly.entity_id
_entity_poly.type
_entity_poly.pdbx_seq_one_letter_code
_entity_poly.pdbx_strand_id
1 'polypeptide(L)'
;MNSGDGAIGLVPVGMWTRILVWNLFHLRRIPPNKCRSDPTRGVEATLILLDTHTKFGRNPEKCDVVLTSSVFSSSNMISRDHADIIGVKGASGRIEKYHINDRSLNGTYINDQRVNSTMQIVEGDVIKFGHMNGAAVRPGQTAPQVRPA
;
A
#
# COMPACT_ATOMS: atom_id res chain seq x y z
N MET A 1 -15.71 66.26 1.74
CA MET A 1 -14.87 65.55 0.75
C MET A 1 -14.50 64.22 1.38
N ASN A 2 -15.10 63.16 0.85
CA ASN A 2 -14.96 61.79 1.30
C ASN A 2 -13.76 61.19 0.56
N SER A 3 -12.80 60.59 1.27
CA SER A 3 -11.66 59.92 0.64
C SER A 3 -11.33 58.67 1.43
N GLY A 4 -12.20 57.68 1.30
CA GLY A 4 -11.93 56.30 1.66
C GLY A 4 -11.98 55.47 0.39
N ASP A 5 -10.83 55.31 -0.27
CA ASP A 5 -10.66 54.32 -1.34
C ASP A 5 -9.59 53.33 -0.90
N GLY A 6 -10.00 52.06 -0.88
CA GLY A 6 -9.22 50.93 -0.42
C GLY A 6 -8.05 50.61 -1.33
N ALA A 7 -6.88 50.44 -0.73
CA ALA A 7 -5.80 49.70 -1.32
C ALA A 7 -5.86 48.26 -0.80
N ILE A 8 -6.46 47.39 -1.61
CA ILE A 8 -6.29 45.94 -1.56
C ILE A 8 -4.79 45.62 -1.72
N GLY A 9 -4.13 45.31 -0.61
CA GLY A 9 -2.73 44.90 -0.60
C GLY A 9 -2.57 43.59 -1.38
N LEU A 10 -1.92 43.69 -2.54
CA LEU A 10 -1.50 42.58 -3.39
C LEU A 10 -0.69 41.56 -2.59
N VAL A 11 -1.18 40.33 -2.51
CA VAL A 11 -0.39 39.20 -2.02
C VAL A 11 0.66 38.89 -3.09
N PRO A 12 1.97 38.88 -2.79
CA PRO A 12 2.98 38.62 -3.80
C PRO A 12 2.85 37.19 -4.36
N VAL A 13 2.69 37.14 -5.68
CA VAL A 13 2.81 35.96 -6.53
C VAL A 13 4.21 35.38 -6.36
N GLY A 14 4.32 34.18 -5.75
CA GLY A 14 5.59 33.48 -5.57
C GLY A 14 5.84 32.85 -4.21
N MET A 15 4.82 32.70 -3.36
CA MET A 15 4.93 31.89 -2.16
C MET A 15 4.88 30.40 -2.52
N TRP A 16 6.04 29.83 -2.85
CA TRP A 16 6.19 28.38 -2.87
C TRP A 16 6.00 27.90 -1.44
N THR A 17 4.85 27.30 -1.15
CA THR A 17 4.73 26.54 0.09
C THR A 17 5.79 25.45 0.01
N ARG A 18 6.68 25.43 1.00
CA ARG A 18 7.48 24.26 1.32
C ARG A 18 6.48 23.12 1.42
N ILE A 19 6.34 22.32 0.35
CA ILE A 19 5.68 21.03 0.45
C ILE A 19 6.59 20.29 1.42
N LEU A 20 6.28 20.39 2.71
CA LEU A 20 6.56 19.34 3.65
C LEU A 20 6.04 18.12 2.91
N VAL A 21 6.91 17.37 2.25
CA VAL A 21 6.59 16.01 1.87
C VAL A 21 6.62 15.31 3.23
N TRP A 22 5.52 15.48 3.96
CA TRP A 22 5.18 14.71 5.15
C TRP A 22 5.52 13.28 4.81
N ASN A 23 6.18 12.54 5.70
CA ASN A 23 6.45 11.12 5.54
C ASN A 23 5.22 10.41 4.97
N LEU A 24 5.15 10.29 3.64
CA LEU A 24 4.03 9.75 2.91
C LEU A 24 4.32 8.27 2.88
N PHE A 25 3.71 7.55 3.82
CA PHE A 25 3.85 6.12 3.88
C PHE A 25 3.22 5.52 2.63
N HIS A 26 4.02 4.78 1.88
CA HIS A 26 3.60 4.18 0.64
C HIS A 26 4.06 2.74 0.55
N LEU A 27 3.29 1.91 -0.15
CA LEU A 27 3.80 0.65 -0.66
C LEU A 27 4.35 0.86 -2.06
N ARG A 28 5.55 0.35 -2.31
CA ARG A 28 6.15 0.31 -3.64
C ARG A 28 6.04 -1.10 -4.18
N ARG A 29 5.44 -1.26 -5.37
CA ARG A 29 5.40 -2.57 -6.03
C ARG A 29 6.82 -3.02 -6.38
N ILE A 30 7.20 -4.20 -5.90
CA ILE A 30 8.43 -4.88 -6.33
C ILE A 30 8.06 -5.71 -7.56
N PRO A 31 8.62 -5.42 -8.75
CA PRO A 31 8.35 -6.22 -9.93
C PRO A 31 8.85 -7.66 -9.72
N PRO A 32 8.14 -8.69 -10.23
CA PRO A 32 8.78 -10.00 -10.41
C PRO A 32 10.04 -9.75 -11.26
N ASN A 33 11.16 -10.39 -10.92
CA ASN A 33 12.44 -10.06 -11.54
C ASN A 33 12.35 -10.02 -13.08
N LYS A 34 13.21 -9.19 -13.68
CA LYS A 34 13.43 -9.14 -15.11
C LYS A 34 13.84 -10.52 -15.63
N CYS A 35 12.90 -11.32 -16.12
CA CYS A 35 13.18 -12.13 -17.29
C CYS A 35 13.70 -11.17 -18.35
N ARG A 36 14.93 -11.43 -18.80
CA ARG A 36 15.64 -10.67 -19.83
C ARG A 36 14.72 -10.39 -21.03
N SER A 37 14.89 -9.21 -21.63
CA SER A 37 14.50 -8.81 -23.00
C SER A 37 13.15 -8.12 -23.30
N ASP A 38 12.65 -7.20 -22.47
CA ASP A 38 11.82 -6.12 -23.03
C ASP A 38 11.96 -4.77 -22.29
N PRO A 39 12.75 -3.81 -22.81
CA PRO A 39 12.87 -2.48 -22.25
C PRO A 39 11.60 -1.61 -22.46
N THR A 40 10.61 -2.06 -23.24
CA THR A 40 9.35 -1.32 -23.46
C THR A 40 8.25 -1.64 -22.47
N ARG A 41 8.36 -2.76 -21.73
CA ARG A 41 7.44 -3.13 -20.65
C ARG A 41 8.02 -2.75 -19.29
N GLY A 42 8.29 -1.46 -19.12
CA GLY A 42 8.47 -0.88 -17.80
C GLY A 42 7.23 -1.18 -16.97
N VAL A 43 7.33 -2.07 -15.99
CA VAL A 43 6.34 -2.08 -14.92
C VAL A 43 6.60 -0.78 -14.17
N GLU A 44 5.87 0.27 -14.56
CA GLU A 44 5.91 1.58 -13.92
C GLU A 44 5.90 1.38 -12.41
N ALA A 45 6.81 2.08 -11.72
CA ALA A 45 6.94 1.99 -10.27
C ALA A 45 5.60 2.42 -9.64
N THR A 46 4.75 1.44 -9.33
CA THR A 46 3.44 1.71 -8.74
C THR A 46 3.65 2.03 -7.27
N LEU A 47 3.31 3.25 -6.89
CA LEU A 47 3.26 3.70 -5.50
C LEU A 47 1.81 3.71 -5.05
N ILE A 48 1.53 3.03 -3.95
CA ILE A 48 0.23 3.03 -3.29
C ILE A 48 0.38 3.88 -2.04
N LEU A 49 -0.27 5.03 -2.01
CA LEU A 49 -0.33 5.88 -0.82
C LEU A 49 -1.23 5.21 0.21
N LEU A 50 -0.74 5.08 1.43
CA LEU A 50 -1.53 4.55 2.54
C LEU A 50 -2.25 5.70 3.24
N ASP A 51 -3.52 5.48 3.57
CA ASP A 51 -4.33 6.41 4.35
C ASP A 51 -4.66 5.79 5.74
N THR A 52 -5.54 6.41 6.51
CA THR A 52 -6.04 5.90 7.80
C THR A 52 -6.56 4.47 7.72
N HIS A 53 -7.17 4.08 6.60
CA HIS A 53 -7.58 2.71 6.32
C HIS A 53 -7.50 2.46 4.81
N THR A 54 -6.76 1.43 4.41
CA THR A 54 -6.59 1.05 3.00
C THR A 54 -6.86 -0.45 2.85
N LYS A 55 -7.87 -0.79 2.05
CA LYS A 55 -8.33 -2.17 1.80
C LYS A 55 -7.75 -2.73 0.52
N PHE A 56 -7.30 -3.97 0.60
CA PHE A 56 -6.71 -4.73 -0.50
C PHE A 56 -7.58 -5.95 -0.82
N GLY A 57 -7.76 -6.23 -2.10
CA GLY A 57 -8.48 -7.42 -2.54
C GLY A 57 -8.83 -7.37 -4.01
N ARG A 58 -9.53 -8.40 -4.51
CA ARG A 58 -9.92 -8.46 -5.93
C ARG A 58 -11.32 -7.90 -6.23
N ASN A 59 -12.02 -7.33 -5.25
CA ASN A 59 -13.33 -6.73 -5.46
C ASN A 59 -13.21 -5.21 -5.68
N PRO A 60 -13.42 -4.70 -6.91
CA PRO A 60 -13.30 -3.28 -7.22
C PRO A 60 -14.34 -2.40 -6.52
N GLU A 61 -15.45 -2.96 -6.06
CA GLU A 61 -16.51 -2.19 -5.38
C GLU A 61 -16.22 -1.96 -3.88
N LYS A 62 -15.28 -2.72 -3.30
CA LYS A 62 -15.06 -2.73 -1.83
C LYS A 62 -13.62 -2.46 -1.41
N CYS A 63 -12.67 -2.50 -2.34
CA CYS A 63 -11.26 -2.36 -2.06
C CYS A 63 -10.71 -1.07 -2.66
N ASP A 64 -9.91 -0.35 -1.87
CA ASP A 64 -9.19 0.84 -2.33
C ASP A 64 -8.07 0.45 -3.29
N VAL A 65 -7.43 -0.70 -3.04
CA VAL A 65 -6.40 -1.28 -3.88
C VAL A 65 -6.89 -2.60 -4.45
N VAL A 66 -7.20 -2.58 -5.74
CA VAL A 66 -7.66 -3.76 -6.47
C VAL A 66 -6.47 -4.56 -6.97
N LEU A 67 -6.27 -5.75 -6.40
CA LEU A 67 -5.21 -6.67 -6.76
C LEU A 67 -5.75 -7.65 -7.82
N THR A 68 -5.38 -7.42 -9.08
CA THR A 68 -5.72 -8.30 -10.22
C THR A 68 -4.46 -8.92 -10.81
N SER A 69 -4.63 -10.08 -11.43
CA SER A 69 -3.61 -10.70 -12.25
C SER A 69 -4.21 -11.08 -13.59
N SER A 70 -3.44 -10.88 -14.67
CA SER A 70 -3.79 -11.33 -16.02
C SER A 70 -3.76 -12.85 -16.16
N VAL A 71 -3.17 -13.57 -15.20
CA VAL A 71 -3.15 -15.04 -15.18
C VAL A 71 -4.31 -15.54 -14.33
N PHE A 72 -5.35 -16.10 -14.98
CA PHE A 72 -6.58 -16.56 -14.34
C PHE A 72 -6.38 -17.43 -13.09
N SER A 73 -5.37 -18.30 -13.08
CA SER A 73 -5.05 -19.18 -11.94
C SER A 73 -4.63 -18.43 -10.67
N SER A 74 -4.16 -17.18 -10.80
CA SER A 74 -3.77 -16.32 -9.66
C SER A 74 -4.89 -15.41 -9.15
N SER A 75 -6.03 -15.33 -9.85
CA SER A 75 -7.24 -14.67 -9.31
C SER A 75 -7.73 -15.33 -8.02
N ASN A 76 -7.64 -16.67 -7.97
CA ASN A 76 -8.00 -17.44 -6.77
C ASN A 76 -6.99 -17.29 -5.63
N MET A 77 -5.78 -16.74 -5.87
CA MET A 77 -4.82 -16.44 -4.80
C MET A 77 -5.26 -15.23 -3.96
N ILE A 78 -6.09 -14.36 -4.52
CA ILE A 78 -6.52 -13.12 -3.87
C ILE A 78 -8.01 -13.20 -3.51
N SER A 79 -8.33 -13.10 -2.22
CA SER A 79 -9.72 -12.94 -1.76
C SER A 79 -10.35 -11.62 -2.22
N ARG A 80 -11.69 -11.60 -2.32
CA ARG A 80 -12.47 -10.40 -2.65
C ARG A 80 -12.23 -9.28 -1.64
N ASP A 81 -12.21 -9.62 -0.36
CA ASP A 81 -11.71 -8.83 0.76
C ASP A 81 -10.52 -9.61 1.32
N HIS A 82 -9.30 -9.12 1.09
CA HIS A 82 -8.08 -9.88 1.34
C HIS A 82 -7.40 -9.44 2.62
N ALA A 83 -7.13 -8.15 2.72
CA ALA A 83 -6.42 -7.56 3.83
C ALA A 83 -6.77 -6.08 3.92
N ASP A 84 -6.48 -5.49 5.07
CA ASP A 84 -6.40 -4.04 5.20
C ASP A 84 -5.13 -3.62 5.91
N ILE A 85 -4.75 -2.37 5.65
CA ILE A 85 -3.71 -1.66 6.37
C ILE A 85 -4.36 -0.47 7.06
N ILE A 86 -4.15 -0.34 8.36
CA ILE A 86 -4.74 0.69 9.22
C ILE A 86 -3.63 1.59 9.76
N GLY A 87 -3.76 2.89 9.49
CA GLY A 87 -2.90 3.93 10.04
C GLY A 87 -3.30 4.31 11.46
N VAL A 88 -2.37 4.21 12.41
CA VAL A 88 -2.57 4.61 13.80
C VAL A 88 -1.98 6.00 14.01
N LYS A 89 -2.82 6.92 14.46
CA LYS A 89 -2.42 8.29 14.78
C LYS A 89 -1.73 8.35 16.14
N GLY A 90 -0.63 9.09 16.23
CA GLY A 90 0.00 9.40 17.52
C GLY A 90 -0.53 10.68 18.15
N ALA A 91 0.16 11.16 19.19
CA ALA A 91 -0.22 12.37 19.93
C ALA A 91 -0.27 13.63 19.06
N SER A 92 0.48 13.63 17.95
CA SER A 92 0.51 14.72 16.95
C SER A 92 -0.74 14.78 16.06
N GLY A 93 -1.63 13.78 16.14
CA GLY A 93 -2.77 13.62 15.23
C GLY A 93 -2.40 13.12 13.82
N ARG A 94 -1.10 12.93 13.54
CA ARG A 94 -0.59 12.34 12.29
C ARG A 94 -0.48 10.83 12.43
N ILE A 95 -0.54 10.13 11.30
CA ILE A 95 -0.27 8.69 11.27
C ILE A 95 1.22 8.47 11.56
N GLU A 96 1.51 7.63 12.56
CA GLU A 96 2.88 7.31 13.00
C GLU A 96 3.22 5.83 12.79
N LYS A 97 2.22 4.95 12.73
CA LYS A 97 2.39 3.51 12.56
C LYS A 97 1.31 2.94 11.67
N TYR A 98 1.62 1.82 11.03
CA TYR A 98 0.66 1.05 10.27
C TYR A 98 0.60 -0.38 10.79
N HIS A 99 -0.60 -0.94 10.78
CA HIS A 99 -0.83 -2.35 11.07
C HIS A 99 -1.56 -2.99 9.90
N ILE A 100 -1.23 -4.25 9.61
CA ILE A 100 -1.92 -5.06 8.61
C ILE A 100 -2.75 -6.15 9.26
N ASN A 101 -3.92 -6.40 8.69
CA ASN A 101 -4.83 -7.48 9.06
C ASN A 101 -5.09 -8.39 7.85
N ASP A 102 -5.07 -9.70 8.06
CA ASP A 102 -5.39 -10.71 7.03
C ASP A 102 -6.80 -11.26 7.22
N ARG A 103 -7.60 -11.26 6.15
CA ARG A 103 -8.91 -11.93 6.07
C ARG A 103 -8.97 -12.95 4.92
N SER A 104 -7.83 -13.22 4.30
CA SER A 104 -7.77 -14.00 3.07
C SER A 104 -7.69 -15.50 3.30
N LEU A 105 -8.09 -16.28 2.29
CA LEU A 105 -7.97 -17.73 2.32
C LEU A 105 -6.50 -18.18 2.20
N ASN A 106 -5.74 -17.52 1.33
CA ASN A 106 -4.36 -17.91 1.00
C ASN A 106 -3.29 -17.12 1.78
N GLY A 107 -3.72 -16.30 2.73
CA GLY A 107 -2.85 -15.58 3.63
C GLY A 107 -2.25 -14.30 3.05
N THR A 108 -1.95 -13.38 3.96
CA THR A 108 -1.06 -12.24 3.75
C THR A 108 0.24 -12.49 4.52
N TYR A 109 1.39 -12.08 3.97
CA TYR A 109 2.70 -12.39 4.53
C TYR A 109 3.55 -11.14 4.65
N ILE A 110 4.27 -10.99 5.77
CA ILE A 110 5.33 -10.01 5.96
C ILE A 110 6.64 -10.77 6.07
N ASN A 111 7.61 -10.48 5.22
CA ASN A 111 8.93 -11.13 5.25
C ASN A 111 8.84 -12.66 5.30
N ASP A 112 7.93 -13.23 4.50
CA ASP A 112 7.63 -14.67 4.40
C ASP A 112 6.97 -15.30 5.64
N GLN A 113 6.66 -14.52 6.68
CA GLN A 113 5.82 -14.98 7.79
C GLN A 113 4.35 -14.65 7.52
N ARG A 114 3.46 -15.63 7.67
CA ARG A 114 2.01 -15.39 7.56
C ARG A 114 1.56 -14.47 8.69
N VAL A 115 0.81 -13.42 8.34
CA VAL A 115 0.25 -12.46 9.30
C VAL A 115 -0.54 -13.20 10.38
N ASN A 116 -0.30 -12.85 11.64
CA ASN A 116 -0.99 -13.40 12.79
C ASN A 116 -1.80 -12.31 13.51
N SER A 117 -3.12 -12.40 13.42
CA SER A 117 -4.05 -11.35 13.88
C SER A 117 -3.71 -10.01 13.23
N THR A 118 -3.11 -9.09 13.98
CA THR A 118 -2.75 -7.74 13.56
C THR A 118 -1.26 -7.57 13.78
N MET A 119 -0.53 -7.21 12.73
CA MET A 119 0.91 -7.01 12.81
C MET A 119 1.29 -5.60 12.40
N GLN A 120 2.20 -4.97 13.15
CA GLN A 120 2.78 -3.70 12.75
C GLN A 120 3.68 -3.92 11.51
N ILE A 121 3.56 -3.04 10.52
CA ILE A 121 4.50 -2.97 9.40
C ILE A 121 5.49 -1.85 9.63
N VAL A 122 6.75 -2.07 9.25
CA VAL A 122 7.82 -1.08 9.32
C VAL A 122 8.46 -0.87 7.96
N GLU A 123 9.23 0.21 7.84
CA GLU A 123 9.96 0.49 6.60
C GLU A 123 10.90 -0.67 6.26
N GLY A 124 10.89 -1.07 4.99
CA GLY A 124 11.69 -2.19 4.47
C GLY A 124 10.97 -3.53 4.46
N ASP A 125 9.82 -3.67 5.11
CA ASP A 125 9.04 -4.90 5.10
C ASP A 125 8.55 -5.27 3.68
N VAL A 126 8.63 -6.56 3.37
CA VAL A 126 8.09 -7.12 2.13
C VAL A 126 6.76 -7.78 2.39
N ILE A 127 5.69 -7.16 1.88
CA ILE A 127 4.32 -7.66 1.99
C ILE A 127 3.96 -8.48 0.74
N LYS A 128 3.42 -9.69 0.94
CA LYS A 128 2.91 -10.56 -0.13
C LYS A 128 1.45 -10.89 0.14
N PHE A 129 0.60 -10.69 -0.86
CA PHE A 129 -0.82 -11.03 -0.80
C PHE A 129 -1.07 -12.36 -1.53
N GLY A 130 -1.49 -13.38 -0.79
CA GLY A 130 -1.64 -14.74 -1.27
C GLY A 130 -0.34 -15.55 -1.27
N HIS A 131 -0.52 -16.87 -1.22
CA HIS A 131 0.54 -17.89 -1.34
C HIS A 131 -0.07 -19.14 -1.98
N MET A 132 0.65 -19.82 -2.88
CA MET A 132 0.15 -21.00 -3.60
C MET A 132 -0.40 -22.08 -2.66
N ASN A 133 0.36 -22.39 -1.60
CA ASN A 133 -0.03 -23.32 -0.53
C ASN A 133 -0.61 -22.62 0.71
N GLY A 134 -1.09 -21.39 0.59
CA GLY A 134 -1.38 -20.52 1.73
C GLY A 134 -2.46 -21.02 2.68
N ALA A 135 -3.44 -21.77 2.15
CA ALA A 135 -4.48 -22.41 2.95
C ALA A 135 -3.95 -23.40 4.00
N ALA A 136 -2.76 -23.98 3.78
CA ALA A 136 -2.12 -24.91 4.70
C ALA A 136 -1.15 -24.23 5.69
N VAL A 137 -0.79 -22.95 5.47
CA VAL A 137 0.16 -22.21 6.31
C VAL A 137 -0.58 -21.61 7.49
N ARG A 138 -0.15 -21.87 8.71
CA ARG A 138 -0.79 -21.30 9.92
C ARG A 138 -0.38 -19.83 10.14
N PRO A 139 -1.21 -19.01 10.80
CA PRO A 139 -0.80 -17.68 11.24
C PRO A 139 0.51 -17.73 12.03
N GLY A 140 1.45 -16.83 11.74
CA GLY A 140 2.78 -16.76 12.36
C GLY A 140 3.81 -17.76 11.81
N GLN A 141 3.41 -18.70 10.97
CA GLN A 141 4.34 -19.65 10.34
C GLN A 141 5.09 -19.00 9.18
N THR A 142 6.37 -19.32 9.04
CA THR A 142 7.18 -18.94 7.89
C THR A 142 6.86 -19.84 6.70
N ALA A 143 6.58 -19.21 5.56
CA ALA A 143 6.34 -19.85 4.27
C ALA A 143 7.02 -19.03 3.17
N PRO A 144 8.30 -19.34 2.86
CA PRO A 144 9.05 -18.64 1.83
C PRO A 144 8.39 -18.80 0.47
N GLN A 145 8.12 -17.67 -0.18
CA GLN A 145 7.72 -17.66 -1.59
C GLN A 145 8.94 -17.36 -2.44
N VAL A 146 9.24 -18.26 -3.38
CA VAL A 146 10.29 -18.03 -4.38
C VAL A 146 9.98 -16.70 -5.04
N ARG A 147 10.87 -15.72 -4.88
CA ARG A 147 10.82 -14.49 -5.68
C ARG A 147 10.88 -14.95 -7.14
N PRO A 148 9.88 -14.66 -7.99
CA PRO A 148 9.96 -15.03 -9.39
C PRO A 148 11.30 -14.56 -9.94
N ALA A 149 12.06 -15.50 -10.50
CA ALA A 149 13.43 -15.34 -10.96
C ALA A 149 13.58 -14.28 -12.05
#